data_AF-A0A3D2UX72-F1
#
_entry.id   AF-A0A3D2UX72-F1
#
_cell.length_a   1.000
_cell.length_b   1.000
_cell.length_c   1.000
_cell.angle_alpha   90.00
_cell.angle_beta   90.00
_cell.angle_gamma   90.00
#
_symmetry.space_group_name_H-M   'P 1'
#
loop_
_entity.id
_entity.type
_entity.pdbx_description
1 polymer ?
#
loop_
_entity_poly.entity_id
_entity_poly.type
_entity_poly.pdbx_seq_one_letter_code
_entity_poly.pdbx_strand_id
1 'polypeptide(L)' 'SLEIVQDAFIEPFLKDAVGGDRFQFLRLGYFCVDNEDSAPGAPVFNRTVTLRDTWAKIAKKSG' A
#
# COMPACT_ATOMS: atom_id res chain seq x y z
N SER A 1 -5.09 -13.74 -0.80
CA SER A 1 -3.67 -14.15 -0.82
C SER A 1 -2.80 -12.95 -0.46
N LEU A 2 -1.55 -13.19 -0.03
CA LEU A 2 -0.54 -12.16 0.18
C LEU A 2 0.35 -12.06 -1.07
N GLU A 3 0.73 -10.85 -1.46
CA GLU A 3 1.65 -10.56 -2.57
C GLU A 3 2.75 -9.64 -2.03
N ILE A 4 4.01 -10.02 -2.22
CA ILE A 4 5.18 -9.26 -1.76
C ILE A 4 5.93 -8.76 -3.00
N VAL A 5 6.15 -7.45 -3.06
CA VAL A 5 6.93 -6.79 -4.12
C VAL A 5 8.23 -6.30 -3.48
N GLN A 6 9.35 -6.94 -3.83
CA GLN A 6 10.69 -6.55 -3.38
C GLN A 6 11.28 -5.50 -4.32
N ASP A 7 12.20 -4.68 -3.81
CA ASP A 7 12.95 -3.67 -4.57
C ASP A 7 12.06 -2.71 -5.40
N ALA A 8 10.92 -2.33 -4.84
CA ALA A 8 10.00 -1.38 -5.47
C ALA A 8 10.60 0.04 -5.51
N PHE A 9 10.39 0.72 -6.64
CA PHE A 9 10.73 2.14 -6.76
C PHE A 9 9.64 3.01 -6.16
N ILE A 10 10.07 4.06 -5.44
CA ILE A 10 9.19 5.00 -4.77
C ILE A 10 9.78 6.42 -4.81
N GLU A 11 8.95 7.42 -4.58
CA GLU A 11 9.37 8.81 -4.53
C GLU A 11 10.34 9.09 -3.36
N PRO A 12 11.44 9.86 -3.59
CA PRO A 12 12.45 10.13 -2.56
C PRO A 12 11.93 10.82 -1.29
N PHE A 13 10.80 11.53 -1.38
CA PHE A 13 10.16 12.18 -0.23
C PHE A 13 9.73 11.17 0.86
N LEU A 14 9.44 9.93 0.47
CA LEU A 14 8.97 8.89 1.38
C LEU A 14 10.09 8.19 2.17
N LYS A 15 11.35 8.60 1.97
CA LYS A 15 12.51 8.06 2.70
C LYS A 15 12.42 8.25 4.22
N ASP A 16 11.76 9.32 4.66
CA ASP A 16 11.65 9.73 6.06
C ASP A 16 10.26 9.39 6.65
N ALA A 17 9.46 8.60 5.92
CA ALA A 17 8.14 8.19 6.39
C ALA A 17 8.24 7.28 7.63
N VAL A 18 7.38 7.49 8.61
CA VAL A 18 7.41 6.78 9.88
C VAL A 18 6.27 5.77 10.00
N GLY A 19 6.44 4.77 10.86
CA GLY A 19 5.42 3.76 11.12
C GLY A 19 4.04 4.38 11.38
N GLY A 20 3.03 3.90 10.66
CA GLY A 20 1.65 4.37 10.76
C GLY A 20 1.28 5.53 9.84
N ASP A 21 2.24 6.17 9.17
CA ASP A 21 1.97 7.16 8.13
C ASP A 21 1.16 6.55 6.99
N ARG A 22 0.35 7.38 6.32
CA ARG A 22 -0.62 6.95 5.30
C ARG A 22 -0.47 7.77 4.03
N PHE A 23 -0.41 7.08 2.89
CA PHE A 23 -0.20 7.68 1.59
C PHE A 23 -1.13 7.09 0.54
N GLN A 24 -1.46 7.90 -0.46
CA GLN A 24 -2.07 7.42 -1.69
C GLN A 24 -0.97 7.27 -2.74
N PHE A 25 -0.69 6.03 -3.15
CA PHE A 25 0.16 5.80 -4.32
C PHE A 25 -0.69 5.95 -5.57
N LEU A 26 -0.25 6.85 -6.45
CA LEU A 26 -1.01 7.27 -7.62
C LEU A 26 -1.42 6.06 -8.45
N ARG A 27 -2.73 5.95 -8.71
CA ARG A 27 -3.35 4.88 -9.51
C ARG A 27 -3.22 3.46 -8.93
N LEU A 28 -2.57 3.27 -7.79
CA LEU A 28 -2.35 1.96 -7.16
C LEU A 28 -3.30 1.72 -5.99
N GLY A 29 -3.41 2.67 -5.06
CA GLY A 29 -4.21 2.48 -3.85
C GLY A 29 -3.75 3.35 -2.69
N TYR A 30 -4.30 3.06 -1.52
CA TYR A 30 -3.87 3.64 -0.26
C TYR A 30 -2.99 2.65 0.48
N PHE A 31 -1.91 3.16 1.04
CA PHE A 31 -0.86 2.41 1.71
C PHE A 31 -0.55 3.03 3.07
N CYS A 32 -0.10 2.20 4.00
CA CYS A 32 0.46 2.66 5.26
C CYS A 32 1.86 2.10 5.47
N VAL A 33 2.70 2.85 6.16
CA VAL A 33 4.03 2.40 6.59
C VAL A 33 3.87 1.37 7.70
N ASP A 34 4.50 0.21 7.54
CA ASP A 34 4.47 -0.86 8.54
C ASP A 34 5.20 -0.43 9.81
N ASN A 35 4.70 -0.84 10.98
CA ASN A 35 5.30 -0.46 12.27
C ASN A 35 6.38 -1.42 12.76
N GLU A 36 6.35 -2.67 12.31
CA GLU A 36 7.21 -3.75 12.77
C GLU A 36 8.35 -3.99 11.77
N ASP A 37 8.05 -3.97 10.48
CA ASP A 37 8.97 -4.32 9.40
C ASP A 37 9.70 -3.11 8.80
N SER A 38 9.24 -1.88 9.06
CA SER A 38 9.91 -0.67 8.54
C SER A 38 11.12 -0.28 9.37
N ALA A 39 12.21 0.10 8.71
CA ALA A 39 13.42 0.62 9.34
C ALA A 39 13.86 1.96 8.72
N PRO A 40 14.68 2.78 9.42
CA PRO A 40 15.23 3.99 8.85
C PRO A 40 15.97 3.73 7.52
N GLY A 41 15.52 4.37 6.44
CA GLY A 41 16.06 4.18 5.09
C GLY A 41 15.57 2.92 4.36
N ALA A 42 14.72 2.11 4.99
CA ALA A 42 14.08 0.92 4.41
C ALA A 42 12.60 0.85 4.83
N PRO A 43 11.74 1.75 4.34
CA PRO A 43 10.32 1.74 4.67
C PRO A 43 9.59 0.58 3.99
N VAL A 44 8.71 -0.09 4.73
CA VAL A 44 7.83 -1.15 4.22
C VAL A 44 6.40 -0.60 4.13
N PHE A 45 5.75 -0.79 2.99
CA PHE A 45 4.40 -0.25 2.74
C PHE A 45 3.37 -1.36 2.54
N ASN A 46 2.34 -1.35 3.38
CA ASN A 46 1.21 -2.27 3.27
C ASN A 46 0.05 -1.60 2.54
N ARG A 47 -0.50 -2.30 1.53
CA ARG A 47 -1.69 -1.82 0.80
C ARG A 47 -2.93 -1.96 1.68
N THR A 48 -3.46 -0.85 2.15
CA THR A 48 -4.69 -0.80 2.96
C THR A 48 -5.92 -1.10 2.12
N VAL A 49 -6.08 -0.40 0.98
CA VAL A 49 -7.22 -0.59 0.08
C VAL A 49 -6.89 -0.14 -1.34
N THR A 50 -7.55 -0.76 -2.32
CA THR A 50 -7.44 -0.36 -3.74
C THR A 50 -8.31 0.86 -4.04
N LEU A 51 -8.00 1.61 -5.10
CA LEU A 51 -8.75 2.83 -5.45
C LEU A 51 -10.20 2.59 -5.88
N ARG A 52 -10.51 1.38 -6.33
CA ARG A 52 -11.84 1.03 -6.83
C ARG A 52 -12.35 -0.18 -6.09
N ASP A 53 -13.59 -0.08 -5.65
CA ASP A 53 -14.29 -1.19 -5.03
C ASP A 53 -14.46 -2.33 -6.05
N THR A 54 -13.69 -3.40 -5.83
CA THR A 54 -13.74 -4.60 -6.67
C THR A 54 -14.80 -5.58 -6.14
N TRP A 55 -15.19 -5.46 -4.87
CA TRP A 55 -16.21 -6.30 -4.23
C TRP A 55 -17.60 -6.02 -4.77
N ALA A 56 -17.94 -4.76 -5.00
CA ALA A 56 -19.17 -4.32 -5.65
C ALA A 56 -19.29 -4.88 -7.07
N LYS A 57 -18.17 -5.05 -7.80
CA LYS A 57 -18.17 -5.68 -9.12
C LYS A 57 -18.36 -7.20 -9.06
N ILE A 58 -17.77 -7.85 -8.06
CA ILE A 58 -17.93 -9.30 -7.86
C ILE A 58 -19.37 -9.61 -7.44
N ALA A 59 -19.93 -8.86 -6.48
CA ALA A 59 -21.30 -9.03 -6.02
C ALA A 59 -22.34 -8.87 -7.16
N LYS A 60 -22.13 -7.90 -8.06
CA LYS A 60 -23.04 -7.66 -9.20
C LYS A 60 -22.98 -8.71 -10.30
N LYS A 61 -21.96 -9.58 -10.29
CA LYS A 61 -21.78 -10.65 -11.27
C LYS A 61 -22.34 -11.99 -10.80
N SER A 62 -22.70 -12.08 -9.52
CA SER A 62 -23.19 -13.30 -8.86
C SER A 62 -24.71 -13.29 -8.62
N GLY A 63 -25.43 -12.27 -9.11
CA GLY A 63 -26.90 -12.20 -9.13
C GLY A 63 -27.39 -12.14 -10.57
#